data_AF-A0A445BRS9-F1
#
_entry.id   AF-A0A445BRS9-F1
#
_cell.length_a   1.000
_cell.length_b   1.000
_cell.length_c   1.000
_cell.angle_alpha   90.00
_cell.angle_beta   90.00
_cell.angle_gamma   90.00
#
_symmetry.space_group_name_H-M   'P 1'
#
loop_
_entity.id
_entity.type
_entity.pdbx_description
1 polymer ?
#
loop_
_entity_poly.entity_id
_entity_poly.type
_entity_poly.pdbx_seq_one_letter_code
_entity_poly.pdbx_strand_id
1 'polypeptide(L)' 'MQSVIVKENNFKEGGDRYRSWAPDRQERFIRRWIEALSDQRLTHEIRSIWISYLTQADRSLGQKVASRLNVRPNI' A
#
# COMPACT_ATOMS: atom_id res chain seq x y z
N MET A 1 9.30 9.66 -26.28
CA MET A 1 7.95 9.15 -26.03
C MET A 1 8.10 7.90 -25.18
N GLN A 2 7.50 7.84 -23.99
CA GLN A 2 7.55 6.63 -23.17
C GLN A 2 6.57 5.60 -23.75
N SER A 3 7.09 4.45 -24.17
CA SER A 3 6.28 3.33 -24.63
C SER A 3 5.80 2.55 -23.41
N VAL A 4 4.55 2.75 -23.01
CA VAL A 4 3.91 1.94 -21.97
C VAL A 4 3.54 0.58 -22.57
N ILE A 5 3.86 -0.51 -21.88
CA ILE A 5 3.53 -1.87 -22.34
C ILE A 5 2.00 -2.03 -22.32
N VAL A 6 1.42 -2.57 -23.38
CA VAL A 6 -0.04 -2.65 -23.60
C VAL A 6 -0.80 -3.38 -22.48
N LYS A 7 -0.15 -4.31 -21.76
CA LYS A 7 -0.74 -5.09 -20.67
C LYS A 7 -0.13 -4.72 -19.31
N GLU A 8 -0.04 -3.44 -19.02
CA GLU A 8 0.41 -2.98 -17.71
C GLU A 8 -0.61 -3.37 -16.63
N ASN A 9 -0.15 -4.09 -15.61
CA ASN A 9 -0.96 -4.40 -14.43
C ASN A 9 -0.09 -4.29 -13.18
N ASN A 10 0.11 -3.05 -12.74
CA ASN A 10 1.07 -2.70 -11.70
C ASN A 10 0.73 -3.25 -10.31
N PHE A 11 -0.50 -3.72 -10.10
CA PHE A 11 -1.02 -4.00 -8.75
C PHE A 11 -1.45 -5.46 -8.54
N LYS A 12 -1.85 -6.18 -9.59
CA LYS A 12 -2.40 -7.54 -9.45
C LYS A 12 -1.42 -8.53 -8.83
N GLU A 13 -0.20 -8.61 -9.35
CA GLU A 13 0.80 -9.56 -8.83
C GLU A 13 1.20 -9.24 -7.39
N GLY A 14 1.31 -7.94 -7.05
CA GLY A 14 1.58 -7.49 -5.68
C GLY A 14 0.48 -7.91 -4.71
N GLY A 15 -0.78 -7.73 -5.11
CA GLY A 15 -1.94 -8.18 -4.35
C GLY A 15 -2.00 -9.69 -4.17
N ASP A 16 -1.83 -10.44 -5.27
CA ASP A 16 -1.83 -11.90 -5.26
C ASP A 16 -0.71 -12.45 -4.34
N ARG A 17 0.48 -11.84 -4.40
CA ARG A 17 1.60 -12.20 -3.54
C ARG A 17 1.30 -11.93 -2.07
N TYR A 18 0.78 -10.76 -1.73
CA TYR A 18 0.40 -10.43 -0.35
C TYR A 18 -0.64 -11.43 0.21
N ARG A 19 -1.68 -11.76 -0.57
CA ARG A 19 -2.71 -12.72 -0.18
C ARG A 19 -2.19 -14.14 0.02
N SER A 20 -1.13 -14.54 -0.68
CA SER A 20 -0.51 -15.87 -0.52
C SER A 20 0.29 -16.05 0.78
N TRP A 21 0.59 -14.97 1.51
CA TRP A 21 1.41 -15.05 2.70
C TRP A 21 0.65 -15.55 3.93
N ALA A 22 1.35 -16.28 4.79
CA ALA A 22 0.85 -16.61 6.12
C ALA A 22 0.55 -15.31 6.92
N PRO A 23 -0.43 -15.34 7.84
CA PRO A 23 -0.87 -14.13 8.56
C PRO A 23 0.24 -13.38 9.29
N ASP A 24 1.20 -14.09 9.88
CA ASP A 24 2.35 -13.51 10.58
C ASP A 24 3.24 -12.69 9.63
N ARG A 25 3.41 -13.16 8.39
CA ARG A 25 4.18 -12.46 7.36
C ARG A 25 3.41 -11.25 6.84
N GLN A 26 2.09 -11.34 6.66
CA GLN A 26 1.27 -10.18 6.32
C GLN A 26 1.38 -9.10 7.40
N GLU A 27 1.30 -9.46 8.68
CA GLU A 27 1.40 -8.50 9.78
C GLU A 27 2.78 -7.82 9.82
N ARG A 28 3.87 -8.59 9.65
CA ARG A 28 5.22 -8.00 9.53
C ARG A 28 5.34 -7.04 8.36
N PHE A 29 4.70 -7.33 7.22
CA PHE A 29 4.71 -6.44 6.07
C PHE A 29 3.94 -5.15 6.32
N ILE A 30 2.75 -5.25 6.91
CA ILE A 30 1.94 -4.09 7.31
C ILE A 30 2.71 -3.21 8.29
N ARG A 31 3.38 -3.81 9.29
CA ARG A 31 4.17 -3.06 10.28
C ARG A 31 5.29 -2.23 9.64
N ARG A 32 5.99 -2.79 8.65
CA ARG A 32 7.04 -2.06 7.91
C ARG A 32 6.49 -0.86 7.15
N TRP A 33 5.32 -0.98 6.53
CA TRP A 33 4.68 0.16 5.86
C TRP A 33 4.28 1.24 6.84
N ILE A 34 3.76 0.87 8.01
CA ILE A 34 3.42 1.84 9.05
C ILE A 34 4.67 2.56 9.52
N GLU A 35 5.73 1.82 9.89
CA GLU A 35 7.01 2.40 10.32
C GLU A 35 7.56 3.38 9.27
N ALA A 36 7.56 2.99 7.99
CA ALA A 36 8.05 3.84 6.91
C ALA A 36 7.20 5.09 6.70
N LEU A 37 5.87 4.95 6.71
CA LEU A 37 4.95 6.06 6.43
C LEU A 37 4.67 6.97 7.62
N SER A 38 5.07 6.55 8.83
CA SER A 38 5.06 7.36 10.04
C SER A 38 6.20 8.38 10.12
N ASP A 39 7.18 8.34 9.21
CA ASP A 39 8.27 9.32 9.18
C ASP A 39 7.71 10.75 9.04
N GLN A 40 8.16 11.66 9.92
CA GLN A 40 7.71 13.06 9.96
C GLN A 40 8.12 13.86 8.73
N ARG A 41 9.14 13.40 8.00
CA ARG A 41 9.61 14.02 6.75
C ARG A 41 8.70 13.72 5.58
N LEU A 42 7.84 12.69 5.68
CA LEU A 42 6.87 12.37 4.65
C LEU A 42 5.66 13.29 4.73
N THR A 43 5.39 13.95 3.61
CA THR A 43 4.18 14.77 3.45
C THR A 43 2.93 13.89 3.46
N HIS A 44 1.80 14.51 3.81
CA HIS A 44 0.50 13.84 3.74
C HIS A 44 0.17 13.35 2.33
N GLU A 45 0.57 14.09 1.29
CA GLU A 45 0.34 13.73 -0.10
C GLU A 45 1.08 12.43 -0.48
N ILE A 46 2.38 12.34 -0.17
CA ILE A 46 3.17 11.13 -0.46
C ILE A 46 2.60 9.94 0.31
N ARG A 47 2.19 10.14 1.57
CA ARG A 47 1.54 9.09 2.37
C ARG A 47 0.24 8.59 1.72
N SER A 48 -0.60 9.50 1.23
CA SER A 48 -1.85 9.16 0.55
C SER A 48 -1.62 8.39 -0.75
N ILE A 49 -0.59 8.75 -1.54
CA ILE A 49 -0.24 8.03 -2.77
C ILE A 49 0.13 6.57 -2.45
N TRP A 50 1.00 6.34 -1.46
CA TRP A 50 1.37 4.98 -1.07
C TRP A 50 0.18 4.18 -0.55
N ILE A 51 -0.69 4.78 0.27
CA ILE A 51 -1.91 4.12 0.73
C ILE A 51 -2.82 3.76 -0.47
N SER A 52 -2.92 4.62 -1.48
CA SER A 52 -3.68 4.34 -2.70
C SER A 52 -3.10 3.14 -3.46
N TYR A 53 -1.80 3.08 -3.67
CA TYR A 53 -1.16 1.93 -4.35
C TYR A 53 -1.31 0.63 -3.56
N LEU A 54 -1.15 0.67 -2.23
CA LEU A 54 -1.40 -0.49 -1.38
C LEU A 54 -2.85 -0.96 -1.46
N THR A 55 -3.81 -0.04 -1.54
CA THR A 55 -5.24 -0.33 -1.70
C THR A 55 -5.56 -0.93 -3.07
N GLN A 56 -4.92 -0.43 -4.14
CA GLN A 56 -5.06 -0.98 -5.50
C GLN A 56 -4.48 -2.40 -5.60
N ALA A 57 -3.40 -2.69 -4.86
CA ALA A 57 -2.87 -4.05 -4.76
C ALA A 57 -3.79 -4.96 -3.93
N ASP A 58 -4.19 -4.54 -2.73
CA ASP A 58 -5.14 -5.26 -1.89
C ASP A 58 -5.90 -4.31 -0.95
N ARG A 59 -7.24 -4.36 -1.00
CA ARG A 59 -8.09 -3.47 -0.18
C ARG A 59 -7.82 -3.60 1.32
N SER A 60 -7.64 -4.83 1.81
CA SER A 60 -7.44 -5.08 3.25
C SER A 60 -6.09 -4.55 3.72
N LEU A 61 -5.05 -4.66 2.89
CA LEU A 61 -3.72 -4.12 3.16
C LEU A 61 -3.76 -2.59 3.32
N GLY A 62 -4.31 -1.89 2.33
CA GLY A 62 -4.44 -0.43 2.37
C GLY A 62 -5.21 0.07 3.60
N GLN A 63 -6.34 -0.58 3.92
CA GLN A 63 -7.15 -0.25 5.10
C GLN A 63 -6.40 -0.46 6.43
N LYS A 64 -5.68 -1.58 6.59
CA LYS A 64 -4.91 -1.89 7.81
C LYS A 64 -3.74 -0.94 8.03
N VAL A 65 -3.15 -0.41 6.95
CA VAL A 65 -2.09 0.61 7.03
C VAL A 65 -2.69 1.98 7.34
N ALA A 66 -3.73 2.40 6.60
CA ALA A 66 -4.35 3.71 6.77
C ALA A 66 -4.94 3.92 8.18
N SER A 67 -5.65 2.91 8.70
CA SER A 67 -6.28 2.95 10.04
C SER A 67 -5.28 3.18 11.17
N ARG A 68 -4.03 2.73 11.03
CA ARG A 68 -2.98 2.91 12.03
C ARG A 68 -2.19 4.20 11.89
N LEU A 69 -2.32 4.89 10.76
CA LEU A 69 -1.65 6.17 10.48
C LEU A 69 -2.56 7.38 10.72
N ASN A 70 -3.79 7.20 11.20
CA ASN A 70 -4.82 8.25 11.35
C ASN A 70 -5.05 9.09 10.08
N VAL A 71 -4.74 8.53 8.90
CA VAL A 71 -5.01 9.19 7.62
C VAL A 71 -6.50 9.03 7.35
N ARG A 72 -7.25 10.13 7.36
CA ARG A 72 -8.64 10.11 6.90
C ARG A 72 -8.66 9.80 5.41
N PRO A 73 -9.43 8.80 4.94
CA PRO A 73 -9.61 8.58 3.51
C PRO A 73 -10.23 9.84 2.90
N ASN A 74 -9.60 10.43 1.89
CA ASN A 74 -10.33 11.28 0.95
C ASN A 74 -11.04 10.34 -0.03
N ILE A 75 -12.37 10.34 0.07
CA ILE A 75 -13.28 9.66 -0.86
C ILE A 75 -13.42 10.52 -2.11
#